data_AF-Q0H8V3-F1
#
_entry.id   AF-Q0H8V3-F1
#
_cell.length_a   1.000
_cell.length_b   1.000
_cell.length_c   1.000
_cell.angle_alpha   90.00
_cell.angle_beta   90.00
_cell.angle_gamma   90.00
#
_symmetry.space_group_name_H-M   'P 1'
#
loop_
_entity.id
_entity.type
_entity.pdbx_description
1 polymer ?
#
loop_
_entity_poly.entity_id
_entity_poly.type
_entity_poly.pdbx_seq_one_letter_code
_entity_poly.pdbx_strand_id
1 'polypeptide(L)'
;VAFNDTERLIGDAAKNQAALNPSHTIFDAKRLIGRKFDDPTVQSDRKNWPFQVINESGKPKIRVQSKGSWKTFSPEQISSMVLTKMKETAEAYLGQTVKNAVITVPAYFNDSQRQATKDAGMIAGLNVQRIINEPTAAALAYGLDKNLQGEKNVLIFDLGGGTFDVSVLTIDEGSLFEVRSTAGDTHLGGEDFDNRLVDHFAAEFKRKFKADLKGNPRALRRLRTASERAKRSLSSSTQASIEVDSLAEGIDFHT
;
A
#
# COMPACT_ATOMS: atom_id res chain seq x y z
N VAL A 1 -2.69 -8.94 2.49
CA VAL A 1 -3.01 -10.16 3.28
C VAL A 1 -3.99 -10.99 2.50
N ALA A 2 -3.78 -12.28 2.31
CA ALA A 2 -4.74 -13.16 1.63
C ALA A 2 -5.20 -14.31 2.53
N PHE A 3 -6.43 -14.75 2.31
CA PHE A 3 -7.06 -15.85 3.04
C PHE A 3 -7.44 -16.96 2.07
N ASN A 4 -7.11 -18.19 2.41
CA ASN A 4 -7.51 -19.39 1.66
C ASN A 4 -8.05 -20.46 2.62
N ASP A 5 -8.25 -21.67 2.12
CA ASP A 5 -8.83 -22.78 2.89
C ASP A 5 -7.87 -23.41 3.92
N THR A 6 -6.56 -23.21 3.78
CA THR A 6 -5.55 -23.86 4.61
C THR A 6 -4.87 -22.88 5.56
N GLU A 7 -4.57 -21.69 5.09
CA GLU A 7 -3.68 -20.73 5.71
C GLU A 7 -4.05 -19.26 5.44
N ARG A 8 -3.23 -18.37 6.00
CA ARG A 8 -3.28 -16.93 5.78
C ARG A 8 -1.93 -16.49 5.26
N LEU A 9 -1.92 -15.84 4.10
CA LEU A 9 -0.71 -15.36 3.45
C LEU A 9 -0.53 -13.86 3.70
N ILE A 10 0.72 -13.42 3.90
CA ILE A 10 1.06 -12.01 4.15
C ILE A 10 2.31 -11.65 3.32
N GLY A 11 2.38 -10.42 2.82
CA GLY A 11 3.48 -9.96 1.97
C GLY A 11 3.42 -10.54 0.56
N ASP A 12 4.59 -10.88 -0.01
CA ASP A 12 4.74 -11.31 -1.40
C ASP A 12 3.90 -12.53 -1.74
N ALA A 13 3.81 -13.51 -0.83
CA ALA A 13 2.97 -14.69 -1.03
C ALA A 13 1.49 -14.32 -1.28
N ALA A 14 0.96 -13.32 -0.56
CA ALA A 14 -0.38 -12.80 -0.79
C ALA A 14 -0.48 -12.02 -2.11
N LYS A 15 0.50 -11.17 -2.43
CA LYS A 15 0.53 -10.38 -3.69
C LYS A 15 0.56 -11.28 -4.93
N ASN A 16 1.31 -12.38 -4.86
CA ASN A 16 1.52 -13.30 -5.99
C ASN A 16 0.25 -14.06 -6.38
N GLN A 17 -0.58 -14.45 -5.41
CA GLN A 17 -1.84 -15.16 -5.67
C GLN A 17 -3.07 -14.26 -5.86
N ALA A 18 -2.92 -12.93 -5.80
CA ALA A 18 -4.03 -11.97 -5.88
C ALA A 18 -4.90 -12.15 -7.13
N ALA A 19 -4.33 -12.62 -8.25
CA ALA A 19 -5.06 -12.88 -9.49
C ALA A 19 -5.98 -14.11 -9.41
N LEU A 20 -5.57 -15.12 -8.66
CA LEU A 20 -6.28 -16.40 -8.51
C LEU A 20 -7.37 -16.30 -7.43
N ASN A 21 -7.18 -15.39 -6.47
CA ASN A 21 -8.05 -15.25 -5.31
C ASN A 21 -8.32 -13.77 -4.97
N PRO A 22 -8.88 -12.98 -5.90
CA PRO A 22 -8.99 -11.53 -5.74
C PRO A 22 -9.95 -11.13 -4.60
N SER A 23 -11.06 -11.84 -4.43
CA SER A 23 -12.08 -11.57 -3.40
C SER A 23 -11.62 -11.79 -1.96
N HIS A 24 -10.52 -12.52 -1.76
CA HIS A 24 -9.97 -12.83 -0.45
C HIS A 24 -8.51 -12.37 -0.30
N THR A 25 -8.05 -11.49 -1.20
CA THR A 25 -6.75 -10.83 -1.12
C THR A 25 -6.93 -9.36 -0.81
N ILE A 26 -6.64 -9.01 0.43
CA ILE A 26 -6.87 -7.68 0.99
C ILE A 26 -5.61 -6.83 0.86
N PHE A 27 -5.80 -5.66 0.28
CA PHE A 27 -4.84 -4.56 0.18
C PHE A 27 -5.55 -3.26 0.61
N ASP A 28 -4.85 -2.14 0.65
CA ASP A 28 -5.43 -0.82 0.97
C ASP A 28 -6.16 -0.68 2.31
N ALA A 29 -5.94 -1.56 3.29
CA ALA A 29 -6.55 -1.45 4.62
C ALA A 29 -6.25 -0.10 5.31
N LYS A 30 -5.12 0.55 4.97
CA LYS A 30 -4.75 1.91 5.42
C LYS A 30 -5.77 2.98 5.00
N ARG A 31 -6.51 2.77 3.90
CA ARG A 31 -7.58 3.68 3.45
C ARG A 31 -8.85 3.58 4.31
N LEU A 32 -9.05 2.44 4.97
CA LEU A 32 -10.23 2.16 5.83
C LEU A 32 -9.99 2.44 7.32
N ILE A 33 -8.75 2.39 7.77
CA ILE A 33 -8.41 2.43 9.19
C ILE A 33 -8.90 3.72 9.86
N GLY A 34 -9.57 3.59 11.01
CA GLY A 34 -10.12 4.73 11.75
C GLY A 34 -11.26 5.51 11.08
N ARG A 35 -11.79 5.05 9.93
CA ARG A 35 -12.93 5.67 9.25
C ARG A 35 -14.25 5.03 9.65
N LYS A 36 -15.35 5.76 9.40
CA LYS A 36 -16.71 5.22 9.45
C LYS A 36 -17.08 4.59 8.11
N PHE A 37 -18.01 3.65 8.12
CA PHE A 37 -18.44 2.97 6.91
C PHE A 37 -19.08 3.93 5.91
N ASP A 38 -19.82 4.92 6.39
CA ASP A 38 -20.55 5.92 5.60
C ASP A 38 -19.68 7.08 5.08
N ASP A 39 -18.39 7.11 5.42
CA ASP A 39 -17.44 8.10 4.90
C ASP A 39 -17.46 8.07 3.35
N PRO A 40 -17.66 9.21 2.67
CA PRO A 40 -17.69 9.27 1.21
C PRO A 40 -16.46 8.65 0.54
N THR A 41 -15.28 8.78 1.16
CA THR A 41 -14.04 8.18 0.66
C THR A 41 -14.11 6.65 0.72
N VAL A 42 -14.63 6.07 1.80
CA VAL A 42 -14.85 4.63 1.94
C VAL A 42 -15.86 4.12 0.90
N GLN A 43 -16.94 4.87 0.68
CA GLN A 43 -17.96 4.53 -0.31
C GLN A 43 -17.45 4.63 -1.76
N SER A 44 -16.54 5.55 -2.03
CA SER A 44 -15.86 5.65 -3.33
C SER A 44 -14.89 4.48 -3.53
N ASP A 45 -13.98 4.27 -2.58
CA ASP A 45 -12.89 3.29 -2.69
C ASP A 45 -13.41 1.86 -2.80
N ARG A 46 -14.45 1.51 -2.04
CA ARG A 46 -15.00 0.15 -2.05
C ARG A 46 -15.58 -0.30 -3.38
N LYS A 47 -15.87 0.63 -4.30
CA LYS A 47 -16.32 0.31 -5.67
C LYS A 47 -15.19 -0.26 -6.52
N ASN A 48 -13.94 0.01 -6.14
CA ASN A 48 -12.75 -0.37 -6.89
C ASN A 48 -12.05 -1.61 -6.33
N TRP A 49 -12.48 -2.12 -5.17
CA TRP A 49 -11.88 -3.31 -4.57
C TRP A 49 -12.61 -4.58 -4.95
N PRO A 50 -11.88 -5.69 -5.20
CA PRO A 50 -12.49 -6.99 -5.51
C PRO A 50 -13.04 -7.72 -4.27
N PHE A 51 -12.70 -7.25 -3.06
CA PHE A 51 -13.12 -7.83 -1.79
C PHE A 51 -14.26 -7.05 -1.15
N GLN A 52 -15.04 -7.72 -0.30
CA GLN A 52 -16.23 -7.13 0.29
C GLN A 52 -15.91 -6.32 1.54
N VAL A 53 -16.35 -5.06 1.56
CA VAL A 53 -16.41 -4.22 2.76
C VAL A 53 -17.86 -4.08 3.21
N ILE A 54 -18.14 -4.49 4.44
CA ILE A 54 -19.46 -4.46 5.07
C ILE A 54 -19.52 -3.43 6.19
N ASN A 55 -20.73 -3.02 6.55
CA ASN A 55 -20.99 -2.17 7.71
C ASN A 55 -21.26 -3.04 8.94
N GLU A 56 -20.48 -2.87 9.99
CA GLU A 56 -20.74 -3.46 11.30
C GLU A 56 -20.80 -2.34 12.34
N SER A 57 -22.01 -1.98 12.76
CA SER A 57 -22.26 -0.91 13.74
C SER A 57 -21.60 0.44 13.38
N GLY A 58 -21.67 0.83 12.10
CA GLY A 58 -21.12 2.09 11.59
C GLY A 58 -19.63 2.02 11.23
N LYS A 59 -18.95 0.89 11.47
CA LYS A 59 -17.53 0.71 11.14
C LYS A 59 -17.35 -0.20 9.92
N PRO A 60 -16.39 0.09 9.02
CA PRO A 60 -16.11 -0.78 7.90
C PRO A 60 -15.40 -2.05 8.39
N LYS A 61 -15.89 -3.21 7.97
CA LYS A 61 -15.22 -4.51 8.15
C LYS A 61 -15.00 -5.18 6.81
N ILE A 62 -13.87 -5.86 6.66
CA ILE A 62 -13.54 -6.65 5.49
C ILE A 62 -14.07 -8.07 5.70
N ARG A 63 -14.92 -8.56 4.78
CA ARG A 63 -15.48 -9.91 4.84
C ARG A 63 -14.77 -10.82 3.83
N VAL A 64 -14.25 -11.94 4.32
CA VAL A 64 -13.50 -12.93 3.53
C VAL A 64 -13.88 -14.35 3.92
N GLN A 65 -13.65 -15.30 3.02
CA GLN A 65 -13.69 -16.72 3.36
C GLN A 65 -12.29 -17.15 3.85
N SER A 66 -12.24 -17.83 4.97
CA SER A 66 -10.99 -18.37 5.54
C SER A 66 -11.29 -19.73 6.15
N LYS A 67 -10.56 -20.75 5.70
CA LYS A 67 -10.77 -22.14 6.12
C LYS A 67 -12.22 -22.60 5.98
N GLY A 68 -12.81 -22.38 4.81
CA GLY A 68 -14.21 -22.72 4.53
C GLY A 68 -15.28 -21.86 5.23
N SER A 69 -14.92 -20.95 6.15
CA SER A 69 -15.87 -20.14 6.92
C SER A 69 -15.79 -18.64 6.59
N TRP A 70 -16.94 -17.96 6.59
CA TRP A 70 -16.97 -16.49 6.48
C TRP A 70 -16.45 -15.84 7.75
N LYS A 71 -15.49 -14.93 7.61
CA LYS A 71 -14.93 -14.13 8.70
C LYS A 71 -14.98 -12.65 8.36
N THR A 72 -15.10 -11.83 9.39
CA THR A 72 -15.03 -10.38 9.30
C THR A 72 -13.81 -9.89 10.05
N PHE A 73 -13.05 -8.98 9.43
CA PHE A 73 -11.86 -8.39 10.01
C PHE A 73 -11.98 -6.88 9.99
N SER A 74 -11.54 -6.24 11.07
CA SER A 74 -11.38 -4.79 11.07
C SER A 74 -10.14 -4.37 10.29
N PRO A 75 -10.07 -3.13 9.79
CA PRO A 75 -8.86 -2.61 9.14
C PRO A 75 -7.62 -2.70 10.04
N GLU A 76 -7.81 -2.53 11.36
CA GLU A 76 -6.75 -2.68 12.38
C GLU A 76 -6.25 -4.12 12.47
N GLN A 77 -7.14 -5.12 12.39
CA GLN A 77 -6.76 -6.53 12.37
C GLN A 77 -6.01 -6.91 11.08
N ILE A 78 -6.40 -6.35 9.92
CA ILE A 78 -5.63 -6.58 8.68
C ILE A 78 -4.26 -5.90 8.76
N SER A 79 -4.20 -4.68 9.29
CA SER A 79 -2.96 -3.94 9.47
C SER A 79 -2.04 -4.60 10.49
N SER A 80 -2.59 -5.19 11.57
CA SER A 80 -1.81 -5.93 12.56
C SER A 80 -1.17 -7.17 11.97
N MET A 81 -1.82 -7.87 11.03
CA MET A 81 -1.20 -8.99 10.31
C MET A 81 0.02 -8.54 9.51
N VAL A 82 -0.05 -7.37 8.86
CA VAL A 82 1.12 -6.78 8.18
C VAL A 82 2.22 -6.45 9.17
N LEU A 83 1.88 -5.82 10.30
CA LEU A 83 2.84 -5.48 11.36
C LEU A 83 3.47 -6.72 12.01
N THR A 84 2.71 -7.80 12.21
CA THR A 84 3.25 -9.09 12.66
C THR A 84 4.27 -9.63 11.68
N LYS A 85 4.00 -9.58 10.37
CA LYS A 85 4.99 -10.00 9.37
C LYS A 85 6.25 -9.13 9.39
N MET A 86 6.12 -7.82 9.60
CA MET A 86 7.27 -6.92 9.73
C MET A 86 8.07 -7.21 11.01
N LYS A 87 7.38 -7.48 12.12
CA LYS A 87 8.00 -7.93 13.38
C LYS A 87 8.78 -9.23 13.17
N GLU A 88 8.16 -10.28 12.62
CA GLU A 88 8.82 -11.56 12.33
C GLU A 88 10.05 -11.38 11.43
N THR A 89 9.96 -10.50 10.44
CA THR A 89 11.08 -10.18 9.54
C THR A 89 12.25 -9.54 10.30
N ALA A 90 11.96 -8.60 11.20
CA ALA A 90 12.98 -7.98 12.05
C ALA A 90 13.56 -8.97 13.07
N GLU A 91 12.73 -9.82 13.67
CA GLU A 91 13.16 -10.87 14.61
C GLU A 91 14.08 -11.90 13.93
N ALA A 92 13.77 -12.30 12.69
CA ALA A 92 14.61 -13.19 11.90
C ALA A 92 15.98 -12.57 11.59
N TYR A 93 16.02 -11.25 11.33
CA TYR A 93 17.27 -10.53 11.11
C TYR A 93 18.11 -10.36 12.39
N LEU A 94 17.46 -10.04 13.51
CA LEU A 94 18.13 -9.74 14.78
C LEU A 94 18.43 -10.98 15.64
N GLY A 95 17.75 -12.10 15.39
CA GLY A 95 17.85 -13.32 16.20
C GLY A 95 17.22 -13.22 17.59
N GLN A 96 16.37 -12.21 17.84
CA GLN A 96 15.74 -11.96 19.13
C GLN A 96 14.34 -11.38 18.99
N THR A 97 13.52 -11.51 20.04
CA THR A 97 12.15 -10.97 20.06
C THR A 97 12.15 -9.44 20.01
N VAL A 98 11.33 -8.88 19.11
CA VAL A 98 11.12 -7.44 18.97
C VAL A 98 9.83 -7.06 19.69
N LYS A 99 9.95 -6.18 20.69
CA LYS A 99 8.80 -5.74 21.51
C LYS A 99 8.41 -4.28 21.28
N ASN A 100 9.37 -3.38 21.10
CA ASN A 100 9.11 -1.95 21.01
C ASN A 100 9.17 -1.50 19.55
N ALA A 101 8.24 -0.66 19.13
CA ALA A 101 8.21 -0.08 17.78
C ALA A 101 7.73 1.38 17.79
N VAL A 102 8.22 2.14 16.82
CA VAL A 102 7.64 3.41 16.40
C VAL A 102 6.96 3.15 15.05
N ILE A 103 5.71 3.60 14.89
CA ILE A 103 4.94 3.39 13.67
C ILE A 103 4.65 4.75 13.05
N THR A 104 4.86 4.86 11.74
CA THR A 104 4.60 6.09 10.98
C THR A 104 3.17 6.14 10.48
N VAL A 105 2.61 7.35 10.36
CA VAL A 105 1.31 7.62 9.74
C VAL A 105 1.37 8.89 8.88
N PRO A 106 0.47 9.09 7.91
CA PRO A 106 0.40 10.34 7.17
C PRO A 106 0.15 11.53 8.12
N ALA A 107 0.70 12.70 7.79
CA ALA A 107 0.57 13.88 8.65
C ALA A 107 -0.90 14.32 8.84
N TYR A 108 -1.74 14.12 7.81
CA TYR A 108 -3.17 14.45 7.84
C TYR A 108 -4.05 13.43 8.57
N PHE A 109 -3.49 12.33 9.10
CA PHE A 109 -4.28 11.38 9.90
C PHE A 109 -4.83 12.05 11.16
N ASN A 110 -6.15 11.92 11.37
CA ASN A 110 -6.81 12.38 12.57
C ASN A 110 -6.58 11.42 13.76
N ASP A 111 -7.04 11.81 14.94
CA ASP A 111 -6.86 11.05 16.18
C ASP A 111 -7.42 9.63 16.11
N SER A 112 -8.58 9.44 15.46
CA SER A 112 -9.18 8.11 15.32
C SER A 112 -8.33 7.19 14.47
N GLN A 113 -7.72 7.70 13.39
CA GLN A 113 -6.85 6.91 12.51
C GLN A 113 -5.50 6.60 13.17
N ARG A 114 -4.96 7.56 13.94
CA ARG A 114 -3.75 7.38 14.76
C ARG A 114 -3.96 6.31 15.82
N GLN A 115 -5.07 6.38 16.55
CA GLN A 115 -5.41 5.40 17.57
C GLN A 115 -5.63 4.02 16.96
N ALA A 116 -6.39 3.92 15.85
CA ALA A 116 -6.60 2.65 15.16
C ALA A 116 -5.28 2.01 14.65
N THR A 117 -4.34 2.82 14.18
CA THR A 117 -2.99 2.34 13.80
C THR A 117 -2.19 1.86 15.01
N LYS A 118 -2.27 2.59 16.14
CA LYS A 118 -1.66 2.17 17.41
C LYS A 118 -2.26 0.84 17.90
N ASP A 119 -3.57 0.68 17.80
CA ASP A 119 -4.29 -0.55 18.14
C ASP A 119 -3.84 -1.72 17.27
N ALA A 120 -3.63 -1.50 15.96
CA ALA A 120 -3.05 -2.51 15.08
C ALA A 120 -1.66 -2.98 15.56
N GLY A 121 -0.82 -2.05 16.03
CA GLY A 121 0.48 -2.38 16.63
C GLY A 121 0.35 -3.21 17.92
N MET A 122 -0.59 -2.84 18.80
CA MET A 122 -0.85 -3.59 20.03
C MET A 122 -1.36 -5.01 19.73
N ILE A 123 -2.28 -5.17 18.76
CA ILE A 123 -2.78 -6.49 18.31
C ILE A 123 -1.64 -7.34 17.73
N ALA A 124 -0.63 -6.73 17.09
CA ALA A 124 0.56 -7.41 16.60
C ALA A 124 1.57 -7.80 17.71
N GLY A 125 1.27 -7.49 18.97
CA GLY A 125 2.14 -7.74 20.11
C GLY A 125 3.36 -6.81 20.14
N LEU A 126 3.19 -5.57 19.70
CA LEU A 126 4.19 -4.50 19.78
C LEU A 126 3.75 -3.46 20.82
N ASN A 127 4.70 -3.01 21.63
CA ASN A 127 4.60 -1.79 22.41
C ASN A 127 4.91 -0.59 21.51
N VAL A 128 3.85 0.13 21.11
CA VAL A 128 3.95 1.30 20.24
C VAL A 128 4.40 2.51 21.04
N GLN A 129 5.71 2.75 21.04
CA GLN A 129 6.38 3.83 21.77
C GLN A 129 5.90 5.21 21.34
N ARG A 130 5.71 5.38 20.03
CA ARG A 130 5.22 6.62 19.44
C ARG A 130 4.58 6.36 18.09
N ILE A 131 3.56 7.14 17.77
CA ILE A 131 3.11 7.35 16.39
C ILE A 131 3.73 8.66 15.92
N ILE A 132 4.49 8.61 14.82
CA ILE A 132 5.10 9.81 14.23
C ILE A 132 4.58 10.03 12.81
N ASN A 133 4.65 11.28 12.34
CA ASN A 133 4.27 11.59 10.97
C ASN A 133 5.33 11.06 10.00
N GLU A 134 4.90 10.49 8.87
CA GLU A 134 5.75 10.09 7.75
C GLU A 134 6.72 11.21 7.30
N PRO A 135 6.28 12.46 7.06
CA PRO A 135 7.22 13.53 6.69
C PRO A 135 8.21 13.88 7.80
N THR A 136 7.82 13.79 9.08
CA THR A 136 8.74 13.98 10.21
C THR A 136 9.78 12.86 10.28
N ALA A 137 9.36 11.61 10.07
CA ALA A 137 10.26 10.46 10.00
C ALA A 137 11.27 10.60 8.86
N ALA A 138 10.82 11.09 7.69
CA ALA A 138 11.70 11.39 6.57
C ALA A 138 12.72 12.49 6.94
N ALA A 139 12.28 13.61 7.50
CA ALA A 139 13.17 14.70 7.90
C ALA A 139 14.23 14.25 8.94
N LEU A 140 13.84 13.41 9.90
CA LEU A 140 14.75 12.77 10.87
C LEU A 140 15.77 11.84 10.18
N ALA A 141 15.34 11.05 9.19
CA ALA A 141 16.22 10.13 8.47
C ALA A 141 17.31 10.87 7.68
N TYR A 142 16.99 12.04 7.12
CA TYR A 142 17.96 12.91 6.44
C TYR A 142 18.86 13.69 7.43
N GLY A 143 18.61 13.59 8.74
CA GLY A 143 19.37 14.30 9.76
C GLY A 143 19.24 15.82 9.66
N LEU A 144 18.12 16.31 9.12
CA LEU A 144 17.88 17.74 8.92
C LEU A 144 17.77 18.51 10.24
N ASP A 145 17.60 17.80 11.35
CA ASP A 145 17.59 18.32 12.72
C ASP A 145 18.99 18.50 13.33
N LYS A 146 20.03 17.92 12.72
CA LYS A 146 21.40 17.99 13.26
C LYS A 146 22.08 19.30 12.87
N ASN A 147 22.73 19.93 13.84
CA ASN A 147 23.52 21.16 13.66
C ASN A 147 22.72 22.29 12.98
N LEU A 148 21.42 22.40 13.28
CA LEU A 148 20.60 23.51 12.83
C LEU A 148 21.09 24.81 13.46
N GLN A 149 21.18 25.85 12.62
CA GLN A 149 21.30 27.24 13.03
C GLN A 149 20.08 27.96 12.48
N GLY A 150 19.26 28.49 13.38
CA GLY A 150 17.98 29.10 13.06
C GLY A 150 16.94 28.14 12.46
N GLU A 151 15.81 28.74 12.09
CA GLU A 151 14.66 28.05 11.50
C GLU A 151 14.95 27.60 10.06
N LYS A 152 14.60 26.35 9.72
CA LYS A 152 14.59 25.86 8.34
C LYS A 152 13.21 25.40 7.92
N ASN A 153 12.84 25.76 6.70
CA ASN A 153 11.66 25.23 6.03
C ASN A 153 12.08 24.09 5.10
N VAL A 154 11.43 22.94 5.27
CA VAL A 154 11.70 21.70 4.55
C VAL A 154 10.43 21.26 3.85
N LEU A 155 10.51 21.06 2.53
CA LEU A 155 9.44 20.42 1.77
C LEU A 155 9.75 18.93 1.64
N ILE A 156 8.82 18.09 2.09
CA ILE A 156 8.83 16.65 1.87
C ILE A 156 7.89 16.34 0.72
N PHE A 157 8.41 15.66 -0.30
CA PHE A 157 7.66 15.15 -1.44
C PHE A 157 7.66 13.62 -1.35
N ASP A 158 6.50 13.03 -1.06
CA ASP A 158 6.31 11.59 -0.92
C ASP A 158 5.33 11.08 -1.99
N LEU A 159 5.86 10.42 -3.02
CA LEU A 159 5.07 9.81 -4.09
C LEU A 159 5.21 8.29 -4.02
N GLY A 160 4.24 7.68 -3.34
CA GLY A 160 4.21 6.25 -3.07
C GLY A 160 3.58 5.41 -4.19
N GLY A 161 3.17 4.20 -3.83
CA GLY A 161 2.51 3.26 -4.75
C GLY A 161 1.10 3.69 -5.18
N GLY A 162 0.36 4.36 -4.30
CA GLY A 162 -1.02 4.81 -4.59
C GLY A 162 -1.45 6.06 -3.85
N THR A 163 -0.53 6.76 -3.20
CA THR A 163 -0.77 8.06 -2.56
C THR A 163 0.38 9.00 -2.89
N PHE A 164 0.03 10.28 -3.01
CA PHE A 164 0.96 11.37 -3.21
C PHE A 164 0.74 12.41 -2.11
N ASP A 165 1.77 12.69 -1.32
CA ASP A 165 1.72 13.62 -0.20
C ASP A 165 2.87 14.62 -0.27
N VAL A 166 2.54 15.89 -0.08
CA VAL A 166 3.47 17.00 0.04
C VAL A 166 3.27 17.65 1.40
N SER A 167 4.34 17.75 2.19
CA SER A 167 4.31 18.39 3.49
C SER A 167 5.40 19.45 3.60
N VAL A 168 5.04 20.64 4.06
CA VAL A 168 6.02 21.67 4.45
C VAL A 168 6.17 21.62 5.96
N LEU A 169 7.39 21.36 6.38
CA LEU A 169 7.81 21.32 7.77
C LEU A 169 8.64 22.56 8.07
N THR A 170 8.49 23.07 9.28
CA THR A 170 9.47 23.95 9.89
C THR A 170 10.25 23.16 10.93
N ILE A 171 11.57 23.29 10.92
CA ILE A 171 12.47 22.67 11.89
C ILE A 171 13.25 23.80 12.57
N ASP A 172 13.13 23.88 13.89
CA ASP A 172 13.79 24.89 14.72
C ASP A 172 14.90 24.26 15.59
N GLU A 173 15.72 25.11 16.20
CA GLU A 173 16.76 24.74 17.15
C GLU A 173 16.14 23.90 18.29
N GLY A 174 16.71 22.72 18.55
CA GLY A 174 16.17 21.74 19.50
C GLY A 174 15.31 20.62 18.89
N SER A 175 15.34 20.44 17.57
CA SER A 175 14.67 19.35 16.85
C SER A 175 13.14 19.36 17.00
N LEU A 176 12.55 20.55 17.15
CA LEU A 176 11.10 20.71 17.10
C LEU A 176 10.65 20.69 15.65
N PHE A 177 9.82 19.71 15.30
CA PHE A 177 9.23 19.59 13.97
C PHE A 177 7.79 20.08 14.00
N GLU A 178 7.51 21.14 13.25
CA GLU A 178 6.16 21.65 13.06
C GLU A 178 5.70 21.39 11.63
N VAL A 179 4.54 20.76 11.46
CA VAL A 179 3.90 20.62 10.15
C VAL A 179 3.13 21.90 9.86
N ARG A 180 3.61 22.71 8.90
CA ARG A 180 2.97 23.98 8.53
C ARG A 180 1.81 23.78 7.56
N SER A 181 1.98 22.90 6.59
CA SER A 181 0.95 22.60 5.60
C SER A 181 1.13 21.22 4.99
N THR A 182 0.01 20.59 4.63
CA THR A 182 -0.03 19.31 3.92
C THR A 182 -1.00 19.41 2.74
N ALA A 183 -0.58 18.93 1.58
CA ALA A 183 -1.41 18.79 0.38
C ALA A 183 -1.05 17.48 -0.33
N GLY A 184 -1.85 17.07 -1.31
CA GLY A 184 -1.57 15.80 -2.00
C GLY A 184 -2.78 15.28 -2.76
N ASP A 185 -2.63 14.06 -3.25
CA ASP A 185 -3.67 13.27 -3.89
C ASP A 185 -3.65 11.86 -3.29
N THR A 186 -4.74 11.50 -2.62
CA THR A 186 -4.86 10.19 -1.98
C THR A 186 -5.05 9.06 -2.98
N HIS A 187 -5.18 9.32 -4.28
CA HIS A 187 -5.45 8.33 -5.32
C HIS A 187 -4.49 8.44 -6.51
N LEU A 188 -3.29 8.98 -6.27
CA LEU A 188 -2.22 9.07 -7.25
C LEU A 188 -0.97 8.34 -6.75
N GLY A 189 -0.39 7.48 -7.58
CA GLY A 189 0.91 6.89 -7.29
C GLY A 189 1.48 6.01 -8.39
N GLY A 190 2.47 5.20 -8.01
CA GLY A 190 3.15 4.26 -8.90
C GLY A 190 2.22 3.31 -9.67
N GLU A 191 1.07 2.93 -9.11
CA GLU A 191 0.08 2.07 -9.75
C GLU A 191 -0.62 2.74 -10.94
N ASP A 192 -0.79 4.06 -10.92
CA ASP A 192 -1.34 4.81 -12.05
C ASP A 192 -0.37 4.84 -13.23
N PHE A 193 0.92 4.93 -12.94
CA PHE A 193 1.95 4.82 -13.98
C PHE A 193 1.95 3.41 -14.59
N ASP A 194 1.80 2.37 -13.75
CA ASP A 194 1.63 1.00 -14.23
C ASP A 194 0.37 0.84 -15.08
N ASN A 195 -0.76 1.45 -14.68
CA ASN A 195 -2.00 1.47 -15.47
C ASN A 195 -1.78 2.06 -16.86
N ARG A 196 -1.09 3.20 -16.97
CA ARG A 196 -0.82 3.84 -18.27
C ARG A 196 0.04 2.95 -19.17
N LEU A 197 1.05 2.26 -18.61
CA LEU A 197 1.85 1.29 -19.37
C LEU A 197 1.00 0.08 -19.80
N VAL A 198 0.16 -0.46 -18.92
CA VAL A 198 -0.76 -1.56 -19.24
C VAL A 198 -1.71 -1.18 -20.38
N ASP A 199 -2.32 0.00 -20.33
CA ASP A 199 -3.24 0.48 -21.37
C ASP A 199 -2.53 0.63 -22.71
N HIS A 200 -1.31 1.20 -22.69
CA HIS A 200 -0.47 1.34 -23.87
C HIS A 200 -0.17 -0.03 -24.51
N PHE A 201 0.33 -0.98 -23.72
CA PHE A 201 0.69 -2.31 -24.22
C PHE A 201 -0.53 -3.17 -24.58
N ALA A 202 -1.68 -3.00 -23.91
CA ALA A 202 -2.92 -3.66 -24.30
C ALA A 202 -3.44 -3.15 -25.64
N ALA A 203 -3.36 -1.84 -25.90
CA ALA A 203 -3.67 -1.26 -27.20
C ALA A 203 -2.68 -1.74 -28.27
N GLU A 204 -1.39 -1.84 -27.93
CA GLU A 204 -0.37 -2.37 -28.84
C GLU A 204 -0.60 -3.84 -29.18
N PHE A 205 -0.89 -4.69 -28.18
CA PHE A 205 -1.23 -6.09 -28.38
C PHE A 205 -2.43 -6.24 -29.32
N LYS A 206 -3.50 -5.46 -29.09
CA LYS A 206 -4.66 -5.41 -29.99
C LYS A 206 -4.31 -4.96 -31.40
N ARG A 207 -3.41 -3.98 -31.54
CA ARG A 207 -2.96 -3.50 -32.86
C ARG A 207 -2.17 -4.57 -33.62
N LYS A 208 -1.19 -5.21 -32.95
CA LYS A 208 -0.27 -6.22 -33.51
C LYS A 208 -0.98 -7.56 -33.80
N PHE A 209 -1.79 -8.04 -32.86
CA PHE A 209 -2.34 -9.41 -32.89
C PHE A 209 -3.86 -9.48 -33.11
N LYS A 210 -4.55 -8.34 -33.18
CA LYS A 210 -6.02 -8.25 -33.35
C LYS A 210 -6.84 -8.90 -32.23
N ALA A 211 -6.22 -9.21 -31.09
CA ALA A 211 -6.85 -9.79 -29.90
C ALA A 211 -6.97 -8.75 -28.76
N ASP A 212 -8.06 -8.77 -27.99
CA ASP A 212 -8.33 -7.79 -26.93
C ASP A 212 -8.15 -8.41 -25.53
N LEU A 213 -7.31 -7.78 -24.71
CA LEU A 213 -7.03 -8.24 -23.35
C LEU A 213 -8.14 -7.87 -22.35
N LYS A 214 -9.08 -6.98 -22.69
CA LYS A 214 -10.10 -6.46 -21.76
C LYS A 214 -10.96 -7.55 -21.12
N GLY A 215 -11.21 -8.66 -21.84
CA GLY A 215 -11.98 -9.80 -21.34
C GLY A 215 -11.17 -10.82 -20.53
N ASN A 216 -9.85 -10.62 -20.37
CA ASN A 216 -8.94 -11.58 -19.75
C ASN A 216 -8.20 -10.97 -18.55
N PRO A 217 -8.81 -10.98 -17.34
CA PRO A 217 -8.21 -10.44 -16.13
C PRO A 217 -6.84 -11.05 -15.79
N ARG A 218 -6.65 -12.34 -16.11
CA ARG A 218 -5.36 -13.04 -15.90
C ARG A 218 -4.27 -12.46 -16.79
N ALA A 219 -4.56 -12.24 -18.08
CA ALA A 219 -3.63 -11.62 -19.02
C ALA A 219 -3.27 -10.19 -18.59
N LEU A 220 -4.27 -9.35 -18.28
CA LEU A 220 -4.05 -7.98 -17.81
C LEU A 220 -3.17 -7.91 -16.56
N ARG A 221 -3.33 -8.86 -15.62
CA ARG A 221 -2.48 -8.92 -14.43
C ARG A 221 -1.04 -9.31 -14.74
N ARG A 222 -0.82 -10.28 -15.63
CA ARG A 222 0.53 -10.65 -16.08
C ARG A 222 1.22 -9.50 -16.78
N LEU A 223 0.49 -8.80 -17.66
CA LEU A 223 0.98 -7.59 -18.33
C LEU A 223 1.34 -6.51 -17.30
N ARG A 224 0.48 -6.26 -16.31
CA ARG A 224 0.77 -5.31 -15.22
C ARG A 224 2.03 -5.64 -14.44
N THR A 225 2.26 -6.91 -14.10
CA THR A 225 3.50 -7.32 -13.43
C THR A 225 4.73 -7.03 -14.29
N ALA A 226 4.65 -7.28 -15.60
CA ALA A 226 5.73 -6.92 -16.53
C ALA A 226 5.91 -5.39 -16.64
N SER A 227 4.82 -4.62 -16.71
CA SER A 227 4.84 -3.16 -16.72
C SER A 227 5.46 -2.57 -15.45
N GLU A 228 5.13 -3.09 -14.26
CA GLU A 228 5.73 -2.65 -12.99
C GLU A 228 7.26 -2.88 -13.01
N ARG A 229 7.70 -4.03 -13.53
CA ARG A 229 9.12 -4.35 -13.68
C ARG A 229 9.80 -3.41 -14.68
N ALA A 230 9.21 -3.17 -15.84
CA ALA A 230 9.74 -2.25 -16.84
C ALA A 230 9.83 -0.82 -16.32
N LYS A 231 8.80 -0.32 -15.63
CA LYS A 231 8.80 0.99 -14.95
C LYS A 231 10.00 1.14 -14.01
N ARG A 232 10.29 0.11 -13.21
CA ARG A 232 11.44 0.09 -12.30
C ARG A 232 12.76 0.15 -13.07
N SER A 233 12.93 -0.64 -14.13
CA SER A 233 14.12 -0.59 -14.98
C SER A 233 14.32 0.78 -15.64
N LEU A 234 13.23 1.43 -16.06
CA LEU A 234 13.25 2.76 -16.67
C LEU A 234 13.62 3.89 -15.70
N SER A 235 13.69 3.63 -14.39
CA SER A 235 14.16 4.61 -13.42
C SER A 235 15.69 4.80 -13.47
N SER A 236 16.42 3.87 -14.09
CA SER A 236 17.89 3.93 -14.23
C SER A 236 18.39 3.65 -15.64
N SER A 237 17.51 3.29 -16.58
CA SER A 237 17.84 2.97 -17.97
C SER A 237 16.90 3.70 -18.92
N THR A 238 17.36 3.98 -20.14
CA THR A 238 16.56 4.66 -21.17
C THR A 238 15.59 3.73 -21.92
N GLN A 239 15.70 2.42 -21.70
CA GLN A 239 14.87 1.39 -22.33
C GLN A 239 14.66 0.19 -21.41
N ALA A 240 13.56 -0.54 -21.60
CA ALA A 240 13.24 -1.78 -20.90
C ALA A 240 12.41 -2.68 -21.81
N SER A 241 12.59 -3.99 -21.69
CA SER A 241 11.84 -5.00 -22.46
C SER A 241 10.64 -5.53 -21.68
N ILE A 242 9.54 -5.78 -22.38
CA ILE A 242 8.37 -6.50 -21.87
C ILE A 242 8.35 -7.87 -22.53
N GLU A 243 8.44 -8.92 -21.72
CA GLU A 243 8.38 -10.31 -22.19
C GLU A 243 7.35 -11.08 -21.38
N VAL A 244 6.26 -11.49 -22.05
CA VAL A 244 5.21 -12.31 -21.44
C VAL A 244 4.75 -13.42 -22.38
N ASP A 245 5.17 -14.65 -22.08
CA ASP A 245 4.82 -15.82 -22.89
C ASP A 245 3.34 -16.18 -22.75
N SER A 246 2.68 -16.57 -23.85
CA SER A 246 1.27 -16.95 -23.88
C SER A 246 0.38 -15.95 -23.11
N LEU A 247 0.55 -14.65 -23.38
CA LEU A 247 -0.15 -13.57 -22.69
C LEU A 247 -1.67 -13.74 -22.82
N ALA A 248 -2.17 -13.95 -24.05
CA ALA A 248 -3.55 -14.27 -24.35
C ALA A 248 -3.64 -15.15 -25.60
N GLU A 249 -4.60 -16.08 -25.66
CA GLU A 249 -4.84 -16.93 -26.84
C GLU A 249 -3.60 -17.72 -27.32
N GLY A 250 -2.67 -18.03 -26.41
CA GLY A 250 -1.41 -18.71 -26.74
C GLY A 250 -0.37 -17.81 -27.42
N ILE A 251 -0.62 -16.50 -27.51
CA ILE A 251 0.24 -15.53 -28.17
C ILE A 251 1.26 -14.97 -27.18
N ASP A 252 2.54 -15.06 -27.52
CA ASP A 252 3.63 -14.42 -26.79
C ASP A 252 3.65 -12.90 -27.06
N PHE A 253 3.93 -12.11 -26.02
CA PHE A 253 4.05 -10.66 -26.16
C PHE A 253 5.43 -10.18 -25.76
N HIS A 254 6.24 -9.85 -26.76
CA HIS A 254 7.59 -9.31 -26.62
C HIS A 254 7.68 -7.93 -27.29
N THR A 255 8.08 -6.90 -26.54
CA THR A 255 8.28 -5.53 -27.06
C THR A 255 9.26 -4.70 -26.24
#